data_AF-A0A2S9IJK6-F1
#
_entry.id   AF-A0A2S9IJK6-F1
#
_cell.length_a   1.000
_cell.length_b   1.000
_cell.length_c   1.000
_cell.angle_alpha   90.00
_cell.angle_beta   90.00
_cell.angle_gamma   90.00
#
_symmetry.space_group_name_H-M   'P 1'
#
loop_
_entity.id
_entity.type
_entity.pdbx_description
1 polymer ?
#
loop_
_entity_poly.entity_id
_entity_poly.type
_entity_poly.pdbx_seq_one_letter_code
_entity_poly.pdbx_strand_id
1 'polypeptide(L)' 'LAQGKSFKEAFPDLHASIQRSRGRPPVENPKQQVSLRLSPDVLAKLKATGKGWQSRADEILRKGVGL' A
#
# COMPACT_ATOMS: atom_id res chain seq x y z
N LEU A 1 24.80 29.02 -23.09
CA LEU A 1 23.70 28.26 -22.45
C LEU A 1 24.29 27.46 -21.30
N ALA A 2 23.85 27.69 -20.07
CA ALA A 2 24.41 27.06 -18.88
C ALA A 2 24.17 25.53 -18.92
N GLN A 3 25.24 24.74 -18.80
CA GLN A 3 25.16 23.30 -18.60
C GLN A 3 24.67 23.03 -17.17
N GLY A 4 23.37 22.79 -17.00
CA GLY A 4 22.84 22.32 -15.72
C GLY A 4 23.18 20.85 -15.53
N LYS A 5 24.16 20.54 -14.66
CA LYS A 5 24.42 19.17 -14.21
C LYS A 5 23.17 18.60 -13.54
N SER A 6 22.88 17.32 -13.74
CA SER A 6 21.73 16.69 -13.08
C SER A 6 21.91 16.67 -11.56
N PHE A 7 20.82 16.66 -10.79
CA PHE A 7 20.87 16.63 -9.32
C PHE A 7 21.70 15.46 -8.78
N LYS A 8 21.67 14.31 -9.46
CA LYS A 8 22.47 13.13 -9.13
C LYS A 8 23.98 13.39 -9.26
N GLU A 9 24.38 14.13 -10.28
CA GLU A 9 25.80 14.46 -10.54
C GLU A 9 26.28 15.64 -9.69
N ALA A 10 25.40 16.59 -9.41
CA ALA A 10 25.72 17.74 -8.57
C ALA A 10 25.80 17.36 -7.08
N PHE A 11 25.01 16.38 -6.62
CA PHE A 11 24.91 15.99 -5.21
C PHE A 11 24.81 14.47 -5.05
N PRO A 12 25.90 13.71 -5.33
CA PRO A 12 25.88 12.25 -5.31
C PRO A 12 25.54 11.66 -3.94
N ASP A 13 26.11 12.22 -2.86
CA ASP A 13 25.89 11.71 -1.49
C ASP A 13 24.48 11.98 -0.99
N LEU A 14 23.94 13.17 -1.29
CA LEU A 14 22.57 13.54 -0.95
C LEU A 14 21.58 12.65 -1.71
N HIS A 15 21.80 12.42 -3.00
CA HIS A 15 21.01 11.50 -3.79
C HIS A 15 21.05 10.07 -3.20
N ALA A 16 22.22 9.57 -2.80
CA ALA A 16 22.35 8.26 -2.16
C ALA A 16 21.65 8.17 -0.80
N SER A 17 21.66 9.24 0.00
CA SER A 17 20.97 9.29 1.29
C SER A 17 19.45 9.29 1.15
N ILE A 18 18.92 9.99 0.13
CA ILE A 18 17.49 10.05 -0.17
C ILE A 18 17.01 8.69 -0.69
N GLN A 19 17.74 8.04 -1.58
CA GLN A 19 17.40 6.69 -2.07
C GLN A 19 17.28 5.67 -0.92
N ARG A 20 18.19 5.73 0.07
CA ARG A 20 18.15 4.86 1.25
C ARG A 20 16.97 5.13 2.19
N SER A 21 16.39 6.33 2.15
CA SER A 21 15.32 6.76 3.06
C SER A 21 13.91 6.73 2.44
N ARG A 22 13.77 6.31 1.17
CA ARG A 22 12.46 6.21 0.52
C ARG A 22 11.77 4.88 0.84
N GLY A 23 10.81 4.93 1.77
CA GLY A 23 9.75 3.91 1.90
C GLY A 23 9.44 3.48 3.34
N ARG A 24 8.23 2.97 3.56
CA ARG A 24 7.95 2.11 4.72
C ARG A 24 8.83 0.86 4.57
N PRO A 25 9.49 0.37 5.65
CA PRO A 25 10.21 -0.90 5.58
C PRO A 25 9.35 -1.98 4.92
N PRO A 26 9.91 -2.76 3.97
CA PRO A 26 9.15 -3.82 3.31
C PRO A 26 8.57 -4.76 4.36
N VAL A 27 7.26 -4.98 4.31
CA VAL A 27 6.55 -5.92 5.17
C VAL A 27 6.76 -7.32 4.59
N GLU A 28 7.14 -8.31 5.41
CA GLU A 28 7.44 -9.67 4.93
C GLU A 28 6.25 -10.35 4.24
N ASN A 29 5.03 -10.09 4.70
CA ASN A 29 3.81 -10.62 4.09
C ASN A 29 2.74 -9.52 3.93
N PRO A 30 2.83 -8.71 2.85
CA PRO A 30 1.88 -7.63 2.61
C PRO A 30 0.53 -8.18 2.16
N LYS A 31 -0.56 -7.46 2.47
CA LYS A 31 -1.89 -7.77 1.91
C LYS A 31 -1.83 -7.68 0.39
N GLN A 32 -2.32 -8.70 -0.29
CA GLN A 32 -2.36 -8.72 -1.76
C GLN A 32 -3.59 -7.97 -2.25
N GLN A 33 -3.39 -7.00 -3.15
CA GLN A 33 -4.49 -6.34 -3.83
C GLN A 33 -5.05 -7.26 -4.92
N VAL A 34 -6.28 -7.71 -4.74
CA VAL A 34 -7.00 -8.56 -5.69
C VAL A 34 -8.27 -7.89 -6.17
N SER A 35 -8.70 -8.22 -7.39
CA SER A 35 -9.98 -7.77 -7.95
C SER A 35 -11.05 -8.83 -7.67
N LEU A 36 -11.85 -8.62 -6.62
CA LEU A 36 -12.96 -9.50 -6.22
C LEU A 36 -14.29 -8.76 -6.38
N ARG A 37 -15.28 -9.42 -6.98
CA ARG A 37 -16.66 -8.92 -7.04
C ARG A 37 -17.45 -9.48 -5.86
N LEU A 38 -18.11 -8.60 -5.13
CA LEU A 38 -19.01 -8.95 -4.02
C LEU A 38 -20.44 -8.60 -4.39
N SER A 39 -21.41 -9.32 -3.83
CA SER A 39 -22.83 -8.97 -3.93
C SER A 39 -23.08 -7.54 -3.41
N PRO A 40 -23.96 -6.75 -4.04
CA PRO A 40 -24.16 -5.34 -3.66
C PRO A 40 -24.59 -5.13 -2.20
N ASP A 41 -25.44 -6.02 -1.68
CA ASP A 41 -25.95 -6.02 -0.31
C ASP A 41 -24.83 -6.31 0.72
N VAL A 42 -23.94 -7.26 0.40
CA VAL A 42 -22.75 -7.57 1.22
C VAL A 42 -21.82 -6.36 1.28
N LEU A 43 -21.53 -5.74 0.12
CA LEU A 43 -20.69 -4.56 0.06
C LEU A 43 -21.29 -3.38 0.82
N ALA A 44 -22.61 -3.18 0.72
CA ALA A 44 -23.33 -2.14 1.45
C ALA A 44 -23.23 -2.35 2.97
N LYS A 45 -23.50 -3.59 3.45
CA LYS A 45 -23.37 -3.94 4.87
C LYS A 45 -21.96 -3.73 5.39
N LEU A 46 -20.94 -4.14 4.63
CA LEU A 46 -19.54 -3.92 5.01
C LEU A 46 -19.24 -2.43 5.08
N LYS A 47 -19.55 -1.64 4.04
CA LYS A 47 -19.30 -0.19 4.04
C LYS A 47 -20.02 0.56 5.17
N ALA A 48 -21.22 0.12 5.55
CA ALA A 48 -21.99 0.71 6.65
C ALA A 48 -21.27 0.62 8.01
N THR A 49 -20.32 -0.32 8.16
CA THR A 49 -19.46 -0.40 9.35
C THR A 49 -18.42 0.74 9.45
N GLY A 50 -18.36 1.62 8.46
CA GLY A 50 -17.54 2.83 8.46
C GLY A 50 -16.06 2.58 8.20
N LYS A 51 -15.20 3.49 8.67
CA LYS A 51 -13.74 3.42 8.49
C LYS A 51 -13.21 2.05 8.91
N GLY A 52 -12.36 1.45 8.08
CA GLY A 52 -11.79 0.13 8.34
C GLY A 52 -12.64 -1.06 7.86
N TRP A 53 -13.72 -0.85 7.11
CA TRP A 53 -14.57 -1.94 6.62
C TRP A 53 -13.82 -3.00 5.80
N GLN A 54 -12.78 -2.61 5.05
CA GLN A 54 -11.93 -3.55 4.32
C GLN A 54 -11.12 -4.46 5.26
N SER A 55 -10.70 -3.96 6.42
CA SER A 55 -10.01 -4.78 7.42
C SER A 55 -10.98 -5.76 8.09
N ARG A 56 -12.21 -5.32 8.38
CA ARG A 56 -13.27 -6.25 8.86
C ARG A 56 -13.63 -7.30 7.82
N ALA A 57 -13.68 -6.93 6.54
CA ALA A 57 -13.93 -7.87 5.45
C ALA A 57 -12.82 -8.93 5.39
N ASP A 58 -11.56 -8.51 5.51
CA ASP A 58 -10.40 -9.42 5.58
C ASP A 58 -10.50 -10.37 6.78
N GLU A 59 -10.85 -9.89 7.98
CA GLU A 59 -11.08 -10.75 9.15
C GLU A 59 -12.21 -11.78 8.96
N ILE A 60 -13.31 -11.39 8.32
CA ILE A 60 -14.42 -12.29 8.00
C ILE A 60 -13.95 -13.37 7.01
N LEU A 61 -13.20 -12.99 5.97
CA LEU A 61 -12.67 -13.92 4.99
C LEU A 61 -11.69 -14.90 5.63
N ARG A 62 -10.78 -14.43 6.49
CA ARG A 62 -9.86 -15.28 7.26
C ARG A 62 -10.61 -16.33 8.07
N LYS A 63 -11.61 -15.91 8.86
CA LYS A 63 -12.46 -16.85 9.62
C LYS A 63 -13.16 -17.86 8.71
N GLY A 64 -13.67 -17.42 7.56
CA GLY A 64 -14.36 -18.29 6.60
C GLY A 64 -13.46 -19.36 5.97
N VAL A 65 -12.15 -19.13 5.90
CA VAL A 65 -11.16 -20.10 5.41
C VAL A 65 -10.37 -20.80 6.52
N GLY A 66 -10.68 -20.54 7.79
CA GLY A 66 -10.02 -21.15 8.95
C GLY A 66 -8.69 -20.51 9.38
N LEU A 67 -8.52 -19.20 9.16
CA LEU A 67 -7.34 -18.38 9.52
C LEU A 67 -7.58 -17.31 10.60
#